data_AF-A0A2V9MSB9-F1
#
_entry.id   AF-A0A2V9MSB9-F1
#
_cell.length_a   1.000
_cell.length_b   1.000
_cell.length_c   1.000
_cell.angle_alpha   90.00
_cell.angle_beta   90.00
_cell.angle_gamma   90.00
#
_symmetry.space_group_name_H-M   'P 1'
#
loop_
_entity.id
_entity.type
_entity.pdbx_description
1 polymer ?
#
loop_
_entity_poly.entity_id
_entity_poly.type
_entity_poly.pdbx_seq_one_letter_code
_entity_poly.pdbx_strand_id
1 'polypeptide(L)'
;MIHHLVSAVGFLAFAGIAWLLSSNRRRVSWKTIGSGMALQLLLGTLIFRLPGSHRAFLWMNDAVLALLNASKAGTAFLFGPLAAAPGEPESVGFILIFQVLPVAIFFAAFTAALYHLRVLQWLVRLFARLFHRTMAISGAESLCGAANIFVGVESALVIRPYLAGMTRSELLCVLTTGMGTVASSTLGVYVAFLSGAFPEIAGHLVSASILVIPAAVLVAKLLVPETETPRTLLGVPPEDESTRSRNLMGAIIEGAMDGLKLAAGITALLIAVLGLVALGDKVLGVASPWFGLTEPLSLVRILSWIFKPFAYLLGIQASDVPVASRLLGERVILTEVVSYRDLAQLLSSGGVTDPRTVVILSYALCGFAHVASVAIFVGGTAALAPSRRDDLAALGWRALLAATLATLMAGCVAGIFSTGEGVLLTRPGT
;
A
#
# COMPACT_ATOMS: atom_id res chain seq x y z
N MET A 1 17.73 20.52 3.54
CA MET A 1 17.01 21.38 2.57
C MET A 1 17.00 20.81 1.15
N ILE A 2 18.16 20.48 0.55
CA ILE A 2 18.24 19.95 -0.83
C ILE A 2 17.37 18.70 -1.04
N HIS A 3 17.43 17.73 -0.13
CA HIS A 3 16.66 16.47 -0.24
C HIS A 3 15.14 16.66 -0.28
N HIS A 4 14.59 17.67 0.41
CA HIS A 4 13.15 17.98 0.34
C HIS A 4 12.76 18.55 -1.02
N LEU A 5 13.63 19.39 -1.61
CA LEU A 5 13.43 19.91 -2.96
C LEU A 5 13.50 18.79 -3.99
N VAL A 6 14.41 17.83 -3.81
CA VAL A 6 14.46 16.63 -4.66
C VAL A 6 13.15 15.84 -4.55
N SER A 7 12.61 15.62 -3.35
CA SER A 7 11.30 14.98 -3.18
C SER A 7 10.18 15.76 -3.88
N ALA A 8 10.20 17.09 -3.85
CA ALA A 8 9.25 17.93 -4.58
C ALA A 8 9.38 17.80 -6.10
N VAL A 9 10.62 17.75 -6.62
CA VAL A 9 10.88 17.49 -8.05
C VAL A 9 10.41 16.08 -8.41
N GLY A 10 10.68 15.07 -7.58
CA GLY A 10 10.19 13.71 -7.77
C GLY A 10 8.68 13.62 -7.84
N PHE A 11 7.96 14.33 -6.96
CA PHE A 11 6.51 14.40 -6.96
C PHE A 11 5.95 14.87 -8.33
N LEU A 12 6.56 15.93 -8.89
CA LEU A 12 6.20 16.43 -10.23
C LEU A 12 6.67 15.48 -11.33
N ALA A 13 7.85 14.88 -11.20
CA ALA A 13 8.43 13.97 -12.18
C ALA A 13 7.59 12.69 -12.34
N PHE A 14 7.08 12.11 -11.25
CA PHE A 14 6.21 10.94 -11.29
C PHE A 14 4.87 11.23 -11.98
N ALA A 15 4.27 12.40 -11.71
CA ALA A 15 3.12 12.88 -12.47
C ALA A 15 3.48 13.10 -13.96
N GLY A 16 4.67 13.65 -14.23
CA GLY A 16 5.20 13.82 -15.58
C GLY A 16 5.37 12.50 -16.34
N ILE A 17 5.89 11.45 -15.69
CA ILE A 17 6.01 10.10 -16.26
C ILE A 17 4.62 9.55 -16.60
N ALA A 18 3.64 9.68 -15.69
CA ALA A 18 2.27 9.25 -15.95
C ALA A 18 1.64 10.00 -17.14
N TRP A 19 1.89 11.31 -17.26
CA TRP A 19 1.43 12.12 -18.38
C TRP A 19 2.10 11.75 -19.71
N LEU A 20 3.41 11.46 -19.70
CA LEU A 20 4.14 10.99 -20.88
C LEU A 20 3.60 9.65 -21.39
N LEU A 21 3.19 8.77 -20.48
CA LEU A 21 2.62 7.46 -20.80
C LEU A 21 1.08 7.48 -20.99
N SER A 22 0.46 8.66 -21.01
CA SER A 22 -0.98 8.84 -21.19
C SER A 22 -1.48 8.31 -22.54
N SER A 23 -2.64 7.66 -22.53
CA SER A 23 -3.33 7.24 -23.76
C SER A 23 -3.86 8.41 -24.60
N ASN A 24 -4.19 9.54 -23.95
CA ASN A 24 -4.71 10.72 -24.65
C ASN A 24 -4.44 12.01 -23.87
N ARG A 25 -3.25 12.60 -24.08
CA ARG A 25 -2.79 13.82 -23.39
C ARG A 25 -3.73 15.02 -23.55
N ARG A 26 -4.57 15.06 -24.60
CA ARG A 26 -5.50 16.17 -24.86
C ARG A 26 -6.78 16.10 -24.01
N ARG A 27 -7.12 14.93 -23.46
CA ARG A 27 -8.34 14.72 -22.65
C ARG A 27 -8.08 14.76 -21.14
N VAL A 28 -6.85 15.06 -20.72
CA VAL A 28 -6.49 15.18 -19.30
C VAL A 28 -7.28 16.32 -18.65
N SER A 29 -8.03 16.00 -17.60
CA SER A 29 -8.70 16.99 -16.75
C SER A 29 -7.70 17.64 -15.80
N TRP A 30 -7.14 18.78 -16.19
CA TRP A 30 -6.20 19.53 -15.36
C TRP A 30 -6.78 19.97 -14.01
N LYS A 31 -8.12 20.11 -13.92
CA LYS A 31 -8.81 20.33 -12.65
C LYS A 31 -8.62 19.15 -11.69
N THR A 32 -8.82 17.92 -12.17
CA THR A 32 -8.66 16.69 -11.39
C THR A 32 -7.19 16.46 -11.00
N ILE A 33 -6.26 16.74 -11.93
CA ILE A 33 -4.82 16.60 -11.64
C ILE A 33 -4.39 17.63 -10.60
N GLY A 34 -4.71 18.91 -10.81
CA GLY A 34 -4.38 19.98 -9.88
C GLY A 34 -4.97 19.77 -8.50
N SER A 35 -6.23 19.34 -8.40
CA SER A 35 -6.85 19.05 -7.11
C SER A 35 -6.28 17.79 -6.44
N GLY A 36 -5.93 16.76 -7.21
CA GLY A 36 -5.22 15.57 -6.70
C GLY A 36 -3.83 15.90 -6.12
N MET A 37 -3.07 16.77 -6.79
CA MET A 37 -1.78 17.26 -6.29
C MET A 37 -1.96 18.09 -5.02
N ALA A 38 -2.89 19.04 -5.05
CA ALA A 38 -3.19 19.91 -3.91
C ALA A 38 -3.66 19.10 -2.70
N LEU A 39 -4.52 18.09 -2.90
CA LEU A 39 -5.02 17.25 -1.82
C LEU A 39 -3.92 16.41 -1.18
N GLN A 40 -3.01 15.84 -1.98
CA GLN A 40 -1.83 15.12 -1.47
C GLN A 40 -0.94 16.02 -0.60
N LEU A 41 -0.62 17.23 -1.08
CA LEU A 41 0.20 18.18 -0.34
C LEU A 41 -0.51 18.73 0.91
N LEU A 42 -1.83 18.95 0.83
CA LEU A 42 -2.65 19.38 1.96
C LEU A 42 -2.70 18.29 3.04
N LEU A 43 -2.93 17.04 2.66
CA LEU A 43 -2.89 15.91 3.59
C LEU A 43 -1.49 15.75 4.19
N GLY A 44 -0.42 15.84 3.39
CA GLY A 44 0.95 15.85 3.88
C GLY A 44 1.20 16.98 4.89
N THR A 45 0.74 18.18 4.61
CA THR A 45 0.85 19.32 5.54
C THR A 45 0.07 19.06 6.83
N LEU A 46 -1.17 18.55 6.72
CA LEU A 46 -2.00 18.20 7.87
C LEU A 46 -1.35 17.12 8.72
N ILE A 47 -0.72 16.11 8.13
CA ILE A 47 -0.07 15.01 8.85
C ILE A 47 1.21 15.50 9.54
N PHE A 48 2.12 16.15 8.79
CA PHE A 48 3.49 16.40 9.24
C PHE A 48 3.75 17.78 9.87
N ARG A 49 2.90 18.79 9.63
CA ARG A 49 3.20 20.18 10.02
C ARG A 49 2.21 20.81 10.99
N LEU A 50 1.00 20.27 11.13
CA LEU A 50 -0.02 20.92 11.94
C LEU A 50 0.29 20.73 13.44
N PRO A 51 0.27 21.79 14.27
CA PRO A 51 0.67 21.71 15.69
C PRO A 51 -0.24 20.80 16.55
N GLY A 52 -1.42 20.41 16.05
CA GLY A 52 -2.29 19.39 16.66
C GLY A 52 -2.23 18.01 16.01
N SER A 53 -1.58 17.87 14.85
CA SER A 53 -1.56 16.61 14.10
C SER A 53 -0.76 15.55 14.83
N HIS A 54 0.38 15.91 15.42
CA HIS A 54 1.21 14.99 16.18
C HIS A 54 0.44 14.30 17.32
N ARG A 55 -0.43 15.02 18.03
CA ARG A 55 -1.27 14.43 19.09
C ARG A 55 -2.31 13.46 18.54
N ALA A 56 -3.03 13.86 17.49
CA ALA A 56 -4.02 12.99 16.85
C ALA A 56 -3.36 11.75 16.21
N PHE A 57 -2.17 11.94 15.64
CA PHE A 57 -1.35 10.93 15.01
C PHE A 57 -0.83 9.92 16.03
N LEU A 58 -0.27 10.38 17.16
CA LEU A 58 0.15 9.52 18.27
C LEU A 58 -1.04 8.75 18.86
N TRP A 59 -2.19 9.41 19.06
CA TRP A 59 -3.38 8.72 19.54
C TRP A 59 -3.80 7.58 18.59
N MET A 60 -3.77 7.84 17.27
CA MET A 60 -4.07 6.82 16.27
C MET A 60 -3.03 5.69 16.26
N ASN A 61 -1.76 6.03 16.41
CA ASN A 61 -0.66 5.07 16.54
C ASN A 61 -0.87 4.16 17.76
N ASP A 62 -1.12 4.75 18.93
CA ASP A 62 -1.35 4.03 20.18
C ASP A 62 -2.59 3.15 20.11
N ALA A 63 -3.66 3.62 19.44
CA ALA A 63 -4.86 2.82 19.22
C ALA A 63 -4.58 1.57 18.37
N VAL A 64 -3.82 1.70 17.28
CA VAL A 64 -3.44 0.56 16.43
C VAL A 64 -2.48 -0.38 17.17
N LEU A 65 -1.53 0.15 17.94
CA LEU A 65 -0.63 -0.67 18.76
C LEU A 65 -1.38 -1.40 19.88
N ALA A 66 -2.40 -0.79 20.49
CA ALA A 66 -3.25 -1.45 21.46
C ALA A 66 -4.02 -2.62 20.84
N LEU A 67 -4.55 -2.45 19.63
CA LEU A 67 -5.19 -3.53 18.86
C LEU A 67 -4.19 -4.63 18.51
N LEU A 68 -2.98 -4.28 18.09
CA LEU A 68 -1.92 -5.24 17.81
C LEU A 68 -1.54 -6.05 19.07
N ASN A 69 -1.38 -5.38 20.21
CA ASN A 69 -1.09 -6.03 21.48
C ASN A 69 -2.23 -6.93 21.96
N ALA A 70 -3.49 -6.52 21.76
CA ALA A 70 -4.65 -7.35 22.05
C ALA A 70 -4.67 -8.63 21.18
N SER A 71 -4.25 -8.52 19.91
CA SER A 71 -4.16 -9.68 19.00
C SER A 71 -3.19 -10.76 19.49
N LYS A 72 -2.14 -10.38 20.25
CA LYS A 72 -1.14 -11.32 20.80
C LYS A 72 -1.75 -12.32 21.79
N ALA A 73 -2.86 -11.99 22.46
CA ALA A 73 -3.49 -12.90 23.40
C ALA A 73 -3.96 -14.21 22.73
N GLY A 74 -4.54 -14.11 21.53
CA GLY A 74 -4.99 -15.27 20.77
C GLY A 74 -3.84 -16.10 20.21
N THR A 75 -2.78 -15.44 19.74
CA THR A 75 -1.61 -16.13 19.17
C THR A 75 -0.77 -16.81 20.24
N ALA A 76 -0.58 -16.17 21.39
CA ALA A 76 0.11 -16.76 22.54
C ALA A 76 -0.64 -18.00 23.06
N PHE A 77 -1.97 -17.94 23.12
CA PHE A 77 -2.78 -19.10 23.52
C PHE A 77 -2.66 -20.28 22.53
N LEU A 78 -2.69 -20.00 21.22
CA LEU A 78 -2.66 -21.06 20.19
C LEU A 78 -1.27 -21.65 19.96
N PHE A 79 -0.22 -20.83 20.04
CA PHE A 79 1.13 -21.20 19.58
C PHE A 79 2.20 -21.16 20.68
N GLY A 80 1.88 -20.66 21.88
CA GLY A 80 2.81 -20.61 23.01
C GLY A 80 4.13 -19.91 22.66
N PRO A 81 5.30 -20.51 22.98
CA PRO A 81 6.62 -19.94 22.70
C PRO A 81 6.88 -19.61 21.22
N LEU A 82 6.18 -20.25 20.28
CA LEU A 82 6.33 -19.95 18.84
C LEU A 82 5.76 -18.57 18.46
N ALA A 83 4.82 -18.04 19.25
CA ALA A 83 4.27 -16.70 19.05
C ALA A 83 5.12 -15.58 19.67
N ALA A 84 6.12 -15.91 20.49
CA ALA A 84 6.98 -14.92 21.15
C ALA A 84 7.93 -14.27 20.15
N ALA A 85 7.92 -12.93 20.10
CA ALA A 85 8.77 -12.16 19.19
C ALA A 85 10.26 -12.31 19.54
N PRO A 86 11.20 -12.11 18.59
CA PRO A 86 12.63 -12.17 18.88
C PRO A 86 13.02 -11.25 20.03
N GLY A 87 13.64 -11.81 21.08
CA GLY A 87 14.04 -11.08 22.28
C GLY A 87 13.02 -11.10 23.42
N GLU A 88 11.81 -11.64 23.21
CA GLU A 88 10.88 -11.95 24.30
C GLU A 88 11.30 -13.26 25.02
N PRO A 89 10.97 -13.42 26.32
CA PRO A 89 11.19 -14.67 27.04
C PRO A 89 10.59 -15.86 26.28
N GLU A 90 11.29 -17.00 26.26
CA GLU A 90 10.88 -18.22 25.55
C GLU A 90 10.88 -18.15 24.01
N SER A 91 11.28 -17.00 23.42
CA SER A 91 11.36 -16.89 21.97
C SER A 91 12.38 -17.85 21.36
N VAL A 92 11.95 -18.59 20.34
CA VAL A 92 12.79 -19.47 19.52
C VAL A 92 13.38 -18.76 18.29
N GLY A 93 13.31 -17.43 18.25
CA GLY A 93 13.71 -16.61 17.11
C GLY A 93 12.52 -16.11 16.29
N PHE A 94 12.78 -15.58 15.10
CA PHE A 94 11.76 -14.97 14.25
C PHE A 94 11.06 -16.04 13.38
N ILE A 95 9.76 -16.23 13.60
CA ILE A 95 8.94 -17.17 12.81
C ILE A 95 7.69 -16.44 12.30
N LEU A 96 7.78 -15.99 11.04
CA LEU A 96 6.76 -15.16 10.38
C LEU A 96 5.33 -15.70 10.52
N ILE A 97 5.14 -17.01 10.31
CA ILE A 97 3.81 -17.65 10.27
C ILE A 97 3.11 -17.70 11.62
N PHE A 98 3.85 -17.74 12.74
CA PHE A 98 3.26 -17.80 14.08
C PHE A 98 3.21 -16.45 14.78
N GLN A 99 4.10 -15.52 14.41
CA GLN A 99 4.26 -14.24 15.11
C GLN A 99 3.53 -13.09 14.42
N VAL A 100 3.48 -13.09 13.08
CA VAL A 100 3.03 -11.91 12.33
C VAL A 100 1.80 -12.19 11.48
N LEU A 101 1.75 -13.29 10.73
CA LEU A 101 0.59 -13.58 9.89
C LEU A 101 -0.75 -13.73 10.64
N PRO A 102 -0.81 -14.25 11.88
CA PRO A 102 -2.06 -14.33 12.62
C PRO A 102 -2.66 -12.95 12.96
N VAL A 103 -1.86 -11.88 12.96
CA VAL A 103 -2.35 -10.50 13.12
C VAL A 103 -3.38 -10.16 12.05
N ALA A 104 -3.21 -10.66 10.82
CA ALA A 104 -4.17 -10.46 9.73
C ALA A 104 -5.55 -11.07 10.04
N ILE A 105 -5.60 -12.20 10.77
CA ILE A 105 -6.85 -12.86 11.19
C ILE A 105 -7.63 -11.95 12.15
N PHE A 106 -6.94 -11.43 13.16
CA PHE A 106 -7.54 -10.53 14.15
C PHE A 106 -8.03 -9.23 13.50
N PHE A 107 -7.19 -8.57 12.71
CA PHE A 107 -7.56 -7.30 12.06
C PHE A 107 -8.69 -7.48 11.05
N ALA A 108 -8.77 -8.61 10.33
CA ALA A 108 -9.89 -8.90 9.44
C ALA A 108 -11.21 -9.09 10.20
N ALA A 109 -11.19 -9.86 11.29
CA ALA A 109 -12.35 -10.03 12.17
C ALA A 109 -12.82 -8.70 12.79
N PHE A 110 -11.87 -7.89 13.28
CA PHE A 110 -12.16 -6.57 13.84
C PHE A 110 -12.73 -5.61 12.80
N THR A 111 -12.16 -5.56 11.60
CA THR A 111 -12.65 -4.71 10.51
C THR A 111 -14.06 -5.13 10.08
N ALA A 112 -14.32 -6.43 9.98
CA ALA A 112 -15.65 -6.96 9.68
C ALA A 112 -16.68 -6.60 10.76
N ALA A 113 -16.29 -6.63 12.05
CA ALA A 113 -17.12 -6.16 13.15
C ALA A 113 -17.46 -4.66 13.02
N LEU A 114 -16.47 -3.81 12.75
CA LEU A 114 -16.68 -2.36 12.54
C LEU A 114 -17.56 -2.07 11.33
N TYR A 115 -17.46 -2.89 10.28
CA TYR A 115 -18.34 -2.81 9.12
C TYR A 115 -19.77 -3.22 9.51
N HIS A 116 -19.97 -4.28 10.28
CA HIS A 116 -21.31 -4.64 10.76
C HIS A 116 -21.94 -3.54 11.65
N LEU A 117 -21.11 -2.84 12.45
CA LEU A 117 -21.51 -1.77 13.36
C LEU A 117 -21.69 -0.39 12.69
N ARG A 118 -21.50 -0.27 11.37
CA ARG A 118 -21.65 0.98 10.60
C ARG A 118 -20.58 2.05 10.86
N VAL A 119 -19.56 1.76 11.66
CA VAL A 119 -18.46 2.71 11.92
C VAL A 119 -17.62 2.90 10.66
N LEU A 120 -17.26 1.79 10.00
CA LEU A 120 -16.39 1.84 8.82
C LEU A 120 -17.11 2.47 7.62
N GLN A 121 -18.40 2.19 7.42
CA GLN A 121 -19.14 2.74 6.29
C GLN A 121 -19.37 4.24 6.42
N TRP A 122 -19.53 4.74 7.64
CA TRP A 122 -19.57 6.18 7.87
C TRP A 122 -18.25 6.84 7.44
N LEU A 123 -17.10 6.26 7.82
CA LEU A 123 -15.77 6.73 7.42
C LEU A 123 -15.57 6.64 5.90
N VAL A 124 -15.87 5.49 5.29
CA VAL A 124 -15.74 5.28 3.83
C VAL A 124 -16.58 6.30 3.08
N ARG A 125 -17.82 6.57 3.49
CA ARG A 125 -18.67 7.58 2.86
C ARG A 125 -18.14 9.00 3.04
N LEU A 126 -17.56 9.32 4.19
CA LEU A 126 -16.94 10.62 4.43
C LEU A 126 -15.81 10.86 3.41
N PHE A 127 -14.89 9.91 3.28
CA PHE A 127 -13.80 9.97 2.31
C PHE A 127 -14.31 9.95 0.87
N ALA A 128 -15.29 9.12 0.54
CA ALA A 128 -15.88 9.05 -0.79
C ALA A 128 -16.50 10.39 -1.21
N ARG A 129 -17.18 11.10 -0.30
CA ARG A 129 -17.71 12.44 -0.58
C ARG A 129 -16.59 13.47 -0.72
N LEU A 130 -15.57 13.38 0.12
CA LEU A 130 -14.40 14.26 0.05
C LEU A 130 -13.70 14.14 -1.30
N PHE A 131 -13.34 12.93 -1.72
CA PHE A 131 -12.64 12.69 -2.99
C PHE A 131 -13.51 13.01 -4.19
N HIS A 132 -14.80 12.62 -4.17
CA HIS A 132 -15.74 12.95 -5.24
C HIS A 132 -15.84 14.47 -5.47
N ARG A 133 -16.03 15.23 -4.37
CA ARG A 133 -16.22 16.68 -4.45
C ARG A 133 -14.94 17.43 -4.81
N THR A 134 -13.80 17.01 -4.27
CA THR A 134 -12.52 17.69 -4.48
C THR A 134 -11.87 17.33 -5.82
N MET A 135 -11.95 16.06 -6.22
CA MET A 135 -11.27 15.55 -7.43
C MET A 135 -12.15 15.51 -8.68
N ALA A 136 -13.45 15.77 -8.54
CA ALA A 136 -14.41 15.74 -9.65
C ALA A 136 -14.38 14.41 -10.42
N ILE A 137 -14.30 13.30 -9.67
CA ILE A 137 -14.32 11.92 -10.14
C ILE A 137 -15.71 11.30 -9.97
N SER A 138 -15.98 10.15 -10.58
CA SER A 138 -17.28 9.49 -10.43
C SER A 138 -17.52 9.04 -8.98
N GLY A 139 -18.79 8.94 -8.59
CA GLY A 139 -19.15 8.50 -7.25
C GLY A 139 -18.72 7.06 -6.96
N ALA A 140 -18.79 6.17 -7.95
CA ALA A 140 -18.40 4.77 -7.81
C ALA A 140 -16.87 4.63 -7.64
N GLU A 141 -16.06 5.27 -8.49
CA GLU A 141 -14.61 5.17 -8.34
C GLU A 141 -14.11 5.84 -7.05
N SER A 142 -14.78 6.92 -6.62
CA SER A 142 -14.52 7.56 -5.33
C SER A 142 -14.87 6.67 -4.14
N LEU A 143 -16.01 5.97 -4.20
CA LEU A 143 -16.46 5.05 -3.14
C LEU A 143 -15.52 3.85 -3.02
N CYS A 144 -15.12 3.27 -4.14
CA CYS A 144 -14.16 2.17 -4.17
C CYS A 144 -12.79 2.60 -3.64
N GLY A 145 -12.28 3.75 -4.09
CA GLY A 145 -11.04 4.33 -3.56
C GLY A 145 -11.10 4.59 -2.05
N ALA A 146 -12.20 5.14 -1.54
CA ALA A 146 -12.37 5.35 -0.11
C ALA A 146 -12.46 4.03 0.69
N ALA A 147 -13.10 3.00 0.14
CA ALA A 147 -13.13 1.67 0.74
C ALA A 147 -11.73 1.03 0.82
N ASN A 148 -10.91 1.23 -0.22
CA ASN A 148 -9.52 0.74 -0.31
C ASN A 148 -8.58 1.27 0.78
N ILE A 149 -8.98 2.30 1.54
CA ILE A 149 -8.24 2.75 2.73
C ILE A 149 -8.26 1.69 3.84
N PHE A 150 -9.35 0.92 3.91
CA PHE A 150 -9.62 0.01 5.03
C PHE A 150 -9.64 -1.47 4.60
N VAL A 151 -10.25 -1.76 3.44
CA VAL A 151 -10.38 -3.12 2.90
C VAL A 151 -9.54 -3.28 1.64
N GLY A 152 -9.25 -4.52 1.25
CA GLY A 152 -8.44 -4.82 0.07
C GLY A 152 -9.30 -4.96 -1.19
N VAL A 153 -9.18 -6.11 -1.84
CA VAL A 153 -9.90 -6.47 -3.08
C VAL A 153 -11.42 -6.40 -2.90
N GLU A 154 -11.90 -6.56 -1.67
CA GLU A 154 -13.31 -6.49 -1.30
C GLU A 154 -13.91 -5.10 -1.56
N SER A 155 -13.09 -4.05 -1.69
CA SER A 155 -13.56 -2.70 -2.05
C SER A 155 -14.37 -2.66 -3.35
N ALA A 156 -14.11 -3.57 -4.28
CA ALA A 156 -14.86 -3.69 -5.53
C ALA A 156 -16.29 -4.21 -5.32
N LEU A 157 -16.57 -4.92 -4.21
CA LEU A 157 -17.92 -5.37 -3.87
C LEU A 157 -18.85 -4.19 -3.59
N VAL A 158 -18.33 -3.15 -2.95
CA VAL A 158 -19.08 -1.93 -2.57
C VAL A 158 -19.66 -1.23 -3.81
N ILE A 159 -19.05 -1.43 -4.98
CA ILE A 159 -19.47 -0.83 -6.25
C ILE A 159 -19.92 -1.87 -7.28
N ARG A 160 -20.16 -3.11 -6.87
CA ARG A 160 -20.52 -4.22 -7.76
C ARG A 160 -21.65 -3.88 -8.75
N PRO A 161 -22.75 -3.20 -8.36
CA PRO A 161 -23.83 -2.86 -9.29
C PRO A 161 -23.40 -1.95 -10.45
N TYR A 162 -22.30 -1.22 -10.29
CA TYR A 162 -21.84 -0.23 -11.25
C TYR A 162 -20.73 -0.75 -12.17
N LEU A 163 -19.97 -1.76 -11.75
CA LEU A 163 -18.78 -2.28 -12.47
C LEU A 163 -19.06 -2.58 -13.96
N ALA A 164 -20.19 -3.21 -14.27
CA ALA A 164 -20.53 -3.56 -15.65
C ALA A 164 -20.67 -2.32 -16.56
N GLY A 165 -21.09 -1.18 -16.01
CA GLY A 165 -21.31 0.07 -16.74
C GLY A 165 -20.21 1.12 -16.59
N MET A 166 -19.09 0.81 -15.94
CA MET A 166 -18.00 1.75 -15.72
C MET A 166 -17.18 1.98 -17.00
N THR A 167 -16.67 3.20 -17.19
CA THR A 167 -15.78 3.51 -18.31
C THR A 167 -14.41 2.85 -18.12
N ARG A 168 -13.58 2.82 -19.16
CA ARG A 168 -12.20 2.30 -19.03
C ARG A 168 -11.34 3.12 -18.08
N SER A 169 -11.59 4.43 -17.95
CA SER A 169 -10.88 5.30 -17.00
C SER A 169 -11.30 4.99 -15.56
N GLU A 170 -12.60 4.78 -15.33
CA GLU A 170 -13.13 4.35 -14.03
C GLU A 170 -12.57 2.99 -13.61
N LEU A 171 -12.53 2.00 -14.51
CA LEU A 171 -11.95 0.68 -14.22
C LEU A 171 -10.45 0.74 -13.91
N LEU A 172 -9.68 1.57 -14.63
CA LEU A 172 -8.27 1.77 -14.30
C LEU A 172 -8.12 2.37 -12.90
N CYS A 173 -8.97 3.34 -12.53
CA CYS A 173 -8.95 3.95 -11.21
C CYS A 173 -9.27 2.94 -10.10
N VAL A 174 -10.25 2.06 -10.28
CA VAL A 174 -10.58 0.98 -9.34
C VAL A 174 -9.38 0.05 -9.14
N LEU A 175 -8.77 -0.43 -10.22
CA LEU A 175 -7.60 -1.32 -10.12
C LEU A 175 -6.39 -0.60 -9.49
N THR A 176 -6.16 0.66 -9.87
CA THR A 176 -5.02 1.46 -9.37
C THR A 176 -5.16 1.76 -7.89
N THR A 177 -6.34 2.15 -7.41
CA THR A 177 -6.56 2.42 -5.98
C THR A 177 -6.46 1.14 -5.16
N GLY A 178 -6.94 0.00 -5.68
CA GLY A 178 -6.78 -1.30 -5.00
C GLY A 178 -5.33 -1.75 -4.89
N MET A 179 -4.57 -1.69 -5.98
CA MET A 179 -3.14 -2.04 -5.96
C MET A 179 -2.28 -0.99 -5.26
N GLY A 180 -2.75 0.26 -5.19
CA GLY A 180 -2.01 1.38 -4.60
C GLY A 180 -2.06 1.38 -3.09
N THR A 181 -3.08 0.81 -2.46
CA THR A 181 -3.22 0.79 -1.00
C THR A 181 -2.93 -0.57 -0.40
N VAL A 182 -2.96 -0.62 0.93
CA VAL A 182 -2.87 -1.85 1.72
C VAL A 182 -4.16 -2.02 2.52
N ALA A 183 -4.59 -3.26 2.70
CA ALA A 183 -5.72 -3.56 3.56
C ALA A 183 -5.35 -3.36 5.05
N SER A 184 -6.34 -3.09 5.90
CA SER A 184 -6.12 -2.96 7.35
C SER A 184 -5.57 -4.26 7.96
N SER A 185 -5.92 -5.41 7.40
CA SER A 185 -5.41 -6.73 7.81
C SER A 185 -3.90 -6.90 7.56
N THR A 186 -3.37 -6.41 6.43
CA THR A 186 -1.94 -6.42 6.13
C THR A 186 -1.18 -5.27 6.78
N LEU A 187 -1.85 -4.14 7.05
CA LEU A 187 -1.25 -3.04 7.81
C LEU A 187 -0.73 -3.50 9.17
N GLY A 188 -1.50 -4.32 9.89
CA GLY A 188 -1.07 -4.90 11.16
C GLY A 188 0.22 -5.74 11.07
N VAL A 189 0.42 -6.44 9.95
CA VAL A 189 1.65 -7.20 9.65
C VAL A 189 2.87 -6.27 9.56
N TYR A 190 2.75 -5.15 8.85
CA TYR A 190 3.86 -4.20 8.69
C TYR A 190 4.17 -3.44 9.98
N VAL A 191 3.13 -3.10 10.76
CA VAL A 191 3.31 -2.52 12.11
C VAL A 191 4.06 -3.51 13.01
N ALA A 192 3.71 -4.79 12.97
CA ALA A 192 4.40 -5.82 13.73
C ALA A 192 5.90 -5.94 13.35
N PHE A 193 6.26 -5.77 12.07
CA PHE A 193 7.67 -5.77 11.65
C PHE A 193 8.45 -4.56 12.14
N LEU A 194 7.85 -3.37 12.08
CA LEU A 194 8.60 -2.11 12.20
C LEU A 194 8.46 -1.42 13.56
N SER A 195 7.43 -1.71 14.35
CA SER A 195 7.14 -1.02 15.62
C SER A 195 8.30 -1.03 16.63
N GLY A 196 9.18 -2.03 16.59
CA GLY A 196 10.37 -2.08 17.43
C GLY A 196 11.45 -1.04 17.08
N ALA A 197 11.58 -0.68 15.80
CA ALA A 197 12.58 0.30 15.32
C ALA A 197 11.96 1.67 14.98
N PHE A 198 10.67 1.68 14.70
CA PHE A 198 9.90 2.87 14.33
C PHE A 198 8.56 2.87 15.09
N PRO A 199 8.53 3.35 16.34
CA PRO A 199 7.34 3.30 17.21
C PRO A 199 6.10 3.96 16.61
N GLU A 200 6.31 4.99 15.78
CA GLU A 200 5.26 5.80 15.14
C GLU A 200 4.77 5.22 13.78
N ILE A 201 5.24 4.03 13.39
CA ILE A 201 4.95 3.45 12.08
C ILE A 201 3.45 3.26 11.81
N ALA A 202 2.65 2.93 12.83
CA ALA A 202 1.23 2.66 12.60
C ALA A 202 0.50 3.91 12.13
N GLY A 203 0.79 5.06 12.76
CA GLY A 203 0.26 6.35 12.31
C GLY A 203 0.67 6.67 10.87
N HIS A 204 1.92 6.39 10.51
CA HIS A 204 2.46 6.64 9.17
C HIS A 204 1.81 5.74 8.11
N LEU A 205 1.61 4.45 8.39
CA LEU A 205 0.99 3.53 7.44
C LEU A 205 -0.49 3.87 7.20
N VAL A 206 -1.24 4.23 8.25
CA VAL A 206 -2.63 4.69 8.08
C VAL A 206 -2.68 5.98 7.26
N SER A 207 -1.78 6.91 7.55
CA SER A 207 -1.64 8.16 6.81
C SER A 207 -1.27 7.92 5.33
N ALA A 208 -0.38 6.97 5.06
CA ALA A 208 0.00 6.57 3.72
C ALA A 208 -1.19 6.00 2.94
N SER A 209 -2.00 5.11 3.53
CA SER A 209 -3.20 4.56 2.89
C SER A 209 -4.18 5.64 2.45
N ILE A 210 -4.41 6.66 3.27
CA ILE A 210 -5.31 7.79 2.93
C ILE A 210 -4.70 8.64 1.81
N LEU A 211 -3.40 8.93 1.90
CA LEU A 211 -2.68 9.80 0.98
C LEU A 211 -2.52 9.18 -0.42
N VAL A 212 -2.39 7.86 -0.51
CA VAL A 212 -2.25 7.18 -1.80
C VAL A 212 -3.53 7.26 -2.63
N ILE A 213 -4.73 7.38 -2.05
CA ILE A 213 -5.97 7.49 -2.85
C ILE A 213 -5.95 8.65 -3.85
N PRO A 214 -5.73 9.92 -3.44
CA PRO A 214 -5.62 11.00 -4.41
C PRO A 214 -4.42 10.87 -5.36
N ALA A 215 -3.33 10.21 -4.94
CA ALA A 215 -2.20 9.90 -5.82
C ALA A 215 -2.59 8.90 -6.92
N ALA A 216 -3.27 7.81 -6.54
CA ALA A 216 -3.75 6.75 -7.40
C ALA A 216 -4.77 7.27 -8.41
N VAL A 217 -5.74 8.09 -7.94
CA VAL A 217 -6.70 8.75 -8.83
C VAL A 217 -5.98 9.67 -9.81
N LEU A 218 -5.06 10.51 -9.35
CA LEU A 218 -4.29 11.41 -10.20
C LEU A 218 -3.55 10.64 -11.30
N VAL A 219 -2.82 9.59 -10.93
CA VAL A 219 -2.01 8.81 -11.88
C VAL A 219 -2.90 8.03 -12.84
N ALA A 220 -3.98 7.41 -12.36
CA ALA A 220 -4.94 6.72 -13.21
C ALA A 220 -5.57 7.66 -14.24
N LYS A 221 -6.00 8.85 -13.84
CA LYS A 221 -6.59 9.86 -14.73
C LYS A 221 -5.57 10.53 -15.65
N LEU A 222 -4.27 10.51 -15.33
CA LEU A 222 -3.21 10.86 -16.27
C LEU A 222 -3.01 9.76 -17.33
N LEU A 223 -2.90 8.49 -16.91
CA LEU A 223 -2.61 7.37 -17.81
C LEU A 223 -3.76 7.04 -18.76
N VAL A 224 -5.00 7.04 -18.25
CA VAL A 224 -6.22 6.87 -19.05
C VAL A 224 -7.23 7.93 -18.64
N PRO A 225 -7.22 9.11 -19.28
CA PRO A 225 -8.18 10.18 -19.00
C PRO A 225 -9.61 9.78 -19.33
N GLU A 226 -10.57 10.39 -18.63
CA GLU A 226 -12.00 10.15 -18.84
C GLU A 226 -12.43 10.69 -20.21
N THR A 227 -12.91 9.80 -21.08
CA THR A 227 -13.41 10.17 -22.42
C THR A 227 -14.92 10.05 -22.55
N GLU A 228 -15.55 9.26 -21.68
CA GLU A 228 -16.97 8.95 -21.66
C GLU A 228 -17.66 9.63 -20.47
N THR A 229 -18.98 9.43 -20.32
CA THR A 229 -19.76 9.98 -19.21
C THR A 229 -20.05 8.91 -18.15
N PRO A 230 -19.44 8.99 -16.95
CA PRO A 230 -19.69 8.04 -15.86
C PRO A 230 -21.16 8.05 -15.40
N ARG A 231 -21.70 6.87 -15.09
CA ARG A 231 -23.09 6.73 -14.60
C ARG A 231 -23.33 7.39 -13.24
N THR A 232 -22.29 7.45 -12.40
CA THR A 232 -22.35 7.98 -11.04
C THR A 232 -21.69 9.36 -10.92
N LEU A 233 -21.61 10.11 -12.01
CA LEU A 233 -20.97 11.43 -12.02
C LEU A 233 -21.65 12.44 -11.09
N LEU A 234 -22.95 12.29 -10.84
CA LEU A 234 -23.75 13.24 -10.05
C LEU A 234 -23.63 13.04 -8.53
N GLY A 235 -23.06 11.94 -8.06
CA GLY A 235 -22.95 11.70 -6.63
C GLY A 235 -22.46 10.30 -6.26
N VAL A 236 -22.06 10.17 -5.00
CA VAL A 236 -21.67 8.88 -4.39
C VAL A 236 -22.91 7.99 -4.28
N PRO A 237 -22.87 6.75 -4.81
CA PRO A 237 -23.96 5.79 -4.69
C PRO A 237 -24.44 5.54 -3.25
N PRO A 238 -25.73 5.20 -3.05
CA PRO A 238 -26.20 4.66 -1.79
C PRO A 238 -25.52 3.31 -1.50
N GLU A 239 -25.53 2.90 -0.23
CA GLU A 239 -24.94 1.62 0.17
C GLU A 239 -25.93 0.50 -0.13
N ASP A 240 -25.41 -0.61 -0.62
CA ASP A 240 -26.19 -1.82 -0.80
C ASP A 240 -26.28 -2.57 0.53
N GLU A 241 -27.46 -2.54 1.16
CA GLU A 241 -27.69 -3.21 2.46
C GLU A 241 -27.78 -4.74 2.34
N SER A 242 -27.82 -5.29 1.11
CA SER A 242 -28.00 -6.73 0.88
C SER A 242 -26.79 -7.59 1.28
N THR A 243 -25.61 -7.00 1.45
CA THR A 243 -24.37 -7.72 1.80
C THR A 243 -24.13 -7.81 3.32
N ARG A 244 -25.13 -7.51 4.15
CA ARG A 244 -24.95 -7.44 5.61
C ARG A 244 -24.96 -8.84 6.24
N SER A 245 -23.95 -9.14 7.06
CA SER A 245 -23.98 -10.31 7.94
C SER A 245 -25.17 -10.22 8.92
N ARG A 246 -25.80 -11.35 9.24
CA ARG A 246 -27.06 -11.39 9.99
C ARG A 246 -26.93 -10.86 11.43
N ASN A 247 -25.74 -10.96 12.03
CA ASN A 247 -25.45 -10.45 13.37
C ASN A 247 -23.94 -10.19 13.54
N LEU A 248 -23.57 -9.52 14.65
CA LEU A 248 -22.19 -9.12 14.93
C LEU A 248 -21.23 -10.32 15.02
N MET A 249 -21.66 -11.42 15.66
CA MET A 249 -20.83 -12.61 15.79
C MET A 249 -20.59 -13.26 14.42
N GLY A 250 -21.61 -13.29 13.56
CA GLY A 250 -21.49 -13.73 12.18
C GLY A 250 -20.44 -12.94 11.41
N ALA A 251 -20.45 -11.61 11.55
CA ALA A 251 -19.44 -10.75 10.91
C ALA A 251 -18.02 -11.02 11.42
N ILE A 252 -17.85 -11.25 12.73
CA ILE A 252 -16.56 -11.61 13.33
C ILE A 252 -16.07 -12.96 12.79
N ILE A 253 -16.93 -13.97 12.72
CA ILE A 253 -16.59 -15.31 12.21
C ILE A 253 -16.20 -15.23 10.73
N GLU A 254 -17.01 -14.57 9.90
CA GLU A 254 -16.73 -14.36 8.47
C GLU A 254 -15.39 -13.63 8.28
N GLY A 255 -15.17 -12.53 9.01
CA GLY A 255 -13.94 -11.76 8.96
C GLY A 255 -12.71 -12.55 9.43
N ALA A 256 -12.83 -13.36 10.48
CA ALA A 256 -11.75 -14.23 10.94
C ALA A 256 -11.39 -15.29 9.88
N MET A 257 -12.38 -15.91 9.25
CA MET A 257 -12.16 -16.89 8.18
C MET A 257 -11.52 -16.26 6.94
N ASP A 258 -11.93 -15.04 6.59
CA ASP A 258 -11.31 -14.30 5.48
C ASP A 258 -9.88 -13.88 5.81
N GLY A 259 -9.62 -13.46 7.05
CA GLY A 259 -8.27 -13.21 7.54
C GLY A 259 -7.37 -14.46 7.54
N LEU A 260 -7.93 -15.64 7.85
CA LEU A 260 -7.20 -16.91 7.77
C LEU A 260 -6.85 -17.25 6.32
N LYS A 261 -7.80 -17.10 5.38
CA LYS A 261 -7.54 -17.27 3.94
C LYS A 261 -6.47 -16.31 3.46
N LEU A 262 -6.48 -15.06 3.92
CA LEU A 262 -5.46 -14.07 3.61
C LEU A 262 -4.08 -14.50 4.14
N ALA A 263 -3.97 -14.92 5.40
CA ALA A 263 -2.72 -15.40 5.98
C ALA A 263 -2.17 -16.64 5.25
N ALA A 264 -3.05 -17.59 4.91
CA ALA A 264 -2.70 -18.77 4.11
C ALA A 264 -2.26 -18.37 2.69
N GLY A 265 -2.95 -17.40 2.08
CA GLY A 265 -2.61 -16.83 0.78
C GLY A 265 -1.24 -16.16 0.77
N ILE A 266 -0.93 -15.34 1.77
CA ILE A 266 0.40 -14.73 1.94
C ILE A 266 1.46 -15.83 2.09
N THR A 267 1.21 -16.85 2.92
CA THR A 267 2.13 -17.97 3.12
C THR A 267 2.42 -18.70 1.81
N ALA A 268 1.36 -19.11 1.10
CA ALA A 268 1.47 -19.83 -0.17
C ALA A 268 2.18 -18.98 -1.24
N LEU A 269 1.82 -17.69 -1.34
CA LEU A 269 2.42 -16.76 -2.28
C LEU A 269 3.91 -16.55 -2.00
N LEU A 270 4.31 -16.34 -0.74
CA LEU A 270 5.71 -16.16 -0.37
C LEU A 270 6.54 -17.40 -0.68
N ILE A 271 6.05 -18.60 -0.34
CA ILE A 271 6.76 -19.86 -0.67
C ILE A 271 6.95 -20.00 -2.18
N ALA A 272 5.88 -19.80 -2.96
CA ALA A 272 5.92 -19.96 -4.41
C ALA A 272 6.80 -18.89 -5.09
N VAL A 273 6.58 -17.62 -4.79
CA VAL A 273 7.28 -16.50 -5.43
C VAL A 273 8.76 -16.47 -5.05
N LEU A 274 9.11 -16.67 -3.78
CA LEU A 274 10.52 -16.73 -3.37
C LEU A 274 11.24 -17.91 -4.04
N GLY A 275 10.58 -19.06 -4.15
CA GLY A 275 11.13 -20.23 -4.86
C GLY A 275 11.32 -19.98 -6.36
N LEU A 276 10.32 -19.40 -7.03
CA LEU A 276 10.38 -19.07 -8.45
C LEU A 276 11.42 -17.99 -8.76
N VAL A 277 11.52 -16.96 -7.92
CA VAL A 277 12.55 -15.92 -8.06
C VAL A 277 13.93 -16.51 -7.82
N ALA A 278 14.13 -17.34 -6.80
CA ALA A 278 15.41 -18.01 -6.58
C ALA A 278 15.82 -18.91 -7.76
N LEU A 279 14.86 -19.57 -8.41
CA LEU A 279 15.11 -20.32 -9.64
C LEU A 279 15.49 -19.40 -10.80
N GLY A 280 14.74 -18.30 -11.00
CA GLY A 280 15.03 -17.28 -12.00
C GLY A 280 16.41 -16.65 -11.81
N ASP A 281 16.78 -16.34 -10.58
CA ASP A 281 18.07 -15.79 -10.20
C ASP A 281 19.21 -16.77 -10.50
N LYS A 282 19.01 -18.08 -10.30
CA LYS A 282 20.00 -19.09 -10.72
C LYS A 282 20.21 -19.09 -12.24
N VAL A 283 19.12 -19.00 -13.01
CA VAL A 283 19.18 -18.96 -14.48
C VAL A 283 19.88 -17.68 -14.96
N LEU A 284 19.52 -16.52 -14.40
CA LEU A 284 20.17 -15.24 -14.70
C LEU A 284 21.64 -15.23 -14.28
N GLY A 285 21.95 -15.87 -13.15
CA GLY A 285 23.28 -16.01 -12.60
C GLY A 285 24.27 -16.64 -13.58
N VAL A 286 23.83 -17.61 -14.40
CA VAL A 286 24.65 -18.26 -15.43
C VAL A 286 25.17 -17.27 -16.48
N ALA A 287 24.40 -16.23 -16.79
CA ALA A 287 24.78 -15.21 -17.78
C ALA A 287 25.71 -14.13 -17.21
N SER A 288 25.89 -14.06 -15.90
CA SER A 288 26.69 -13.00 -15.24
C SER A 288 28.14 -12.88 -15.73
N PRO A 289 28.88 -13.98 -15.97
CA PRO A 289 30.23 -13.90 -16.51
C PRO A 289 30.29 -13.28 -17.91
N TRP A 290 29.23 -13.45 -18.73
CA TRP A 290 29.17 -12.87 -20.07
C TRP A 290 29.09 -11.33 -20.05
N PHE A 291 28.63 -10.76 -18.94
CA PHE A 291 28.56 -9.32 -18.72
C PHE A 291 29.71 -8.78 -17.87
N GLY A 292 30.71 -9.62 -17.53
CA GLY A 292 31.85 -9.22 -16.70
C GLY A 292 31.47 -8.81 -15.27
N LEU A 293 30.32 -9.27 -14.77
CA LEU A 293 29.84 -8.94 -13.42
C LEU A 293 30.51 -9.83 -12.38
N THR A 294 31.00 -9.22 -11.30
CA THR A 294 31.63 -9.91 -10.17
C THR A 294 30.62 -10.64 -9.28
N GLU A 295 29.40 -10.12 -9.21
CA GLU A 295 28.29 -10.74 -8.47
C GLU A 295 27.22 -11.29 -9.43
N PRO A 296 26.54 -12.40 -9.07
CA PRO A 296 25.57 -13.06 -9.94
C PRO A 296 24.33 -12.19 -10.16
N LEU A 297 23.88 -12.04 -11.40
CA LEU A 297 22.70 -11.29 -11.79
C LEU A 297 21.44 -11.92 -11.16
N SER A 298 20.58 -11.08 -10.57
CA SER A 298 19.28 -11.47 -10.00
C SER A 298 18.19 -10.52 -10.47
N LEU A 299 16.93 -10.99 -10.44
CA LEU A 299 15.75 -10.18 -10.76
C LEU A 299 15.69 -8.94 -9.88
N VAL A 300 15.92 -9.09 -8.58
CA VAL A 300 15.94 -7.97 -7.63
C VAL A 300 17.06 -6.98 -7.98
N ARG A 301 18.26 -7.44 -8.41
CA ARG A 301 19.34 -6.53 -8.78
C ARG A 301 19.02 -5.74 -10.05
N ILE A 302 18.45 -6.39 -11.07
CA ILE A 302 17.98 -5.71 -12.29
C ILE A 302 16.95 -4.64 -11.93
N LEU A 303 15.96 -4.99 -11.11
CA LEU A 303 14.95 -4.04 -10.65
C LEU A 303 15.56 -2.93 -9.78
N SER A 304 16.57 -3.23 -8.96
CA SER A 304 17.30 -2.21 -8.19
C SER A 304 17.93 -1.16 -9.09
N TRP A 305 18.51 -1.55 -10.22
CA TRP A 305 19.06 -0.60 -11.19
C TRP A 305 17.98 0.27 -11.84
N ILE A 306 16.83 -0.32 -12.17
CA ILE A 306 15.66 0.39 -12.71
C ILE A 306 15.10 1.38 -11.67
N PHE A 307 15.06 0.97 -10.40
CA PHE A 307 14.50 1.79 -9.31
C PHE A 307 15.49 2.77 -8.69
N LYS A 308 16.79 2.69 -9.00
CA LYS A 308 17.81 3.65 -8.55
C LYS A 308 17.46 5.11 -8.84
N PRO A 309 17.10 5.53 -10.07
CA PRO A 309 16.69 6.91 -10.34
C PRO A 309 15.43 7.31 -9.56
N PHE A 310 14.48 6.38 -9.38
CA PHE A 310 13.26 6.65 -8.61
C PHE A 310 13.56 6.84 -7.12
N ALA A 311 14.48 6.05 -6.54
CA ALA A 311 14.96 6.24 -5.18
C ALA A 311 15.64 7.60 -4.98
N TYR A 312 16.44 8.07 -5.94
CA TYR A 312 16.96 9.44 -5.90
C TYR A 312 15.85 10.49 -5.95
N LEU A 313 14.85 10.33 -6.83
CA LEU A 313 13.72 11.27 -6.95
C LEU A 313 12.83 11.32 -5.71
N LEU A 314 12.79 10.27 -4.90
CA LEU A 314 12.18 10.31 -3.57
C LEU A 314 12.91 11.26 -2.60
N GLY A 315 14.10 11.74 -2.96
CA GLY A 315 14.93 12.61 -2.15
C GLY A 315 15.75 11.85 -1.10
N ILE A 316 15.95 10.56 -1.26
CA ILE A 316 16.72 9.71 -0.33
C ILE A 316 18.21 10.12 -0.35
N GLN A 317 18.88 10.04 0.80
CA GLN A 317 20.31 10.32 0.90
C GLN A 317 21.13 9.31 0.08
N ALA A 318 22.20 9.75 -0.57
CA ALA A 318 22.98 8.93 -1.48
C ALA A 318 23.53 7.63 -0.85
N SER A 319 23.83 7.62 0.46
CA SER A 319 24.25 6.44 1.22
C SER A 319 23.17 5.34 1.25
N ASP A 320 21.90 5.73 1.33
CA ASP A 320 20.77 4.81 1.47
C ASP A 320 20.12 4.44 0.13
N VAL A 321 20.46 5.14 -0.96
CA VAL A 321 19.88 4.86 -2.29
C VAL A 321 20.05 3.41 -2.75
N PRO A 322 21.20 2.74 -2.57
CA PRO A 322 21.34 1.33 -2.94
C PRO A 322 20.28 0.45 -2.25
N VAL A 323 20.11 0.63 -0.94
CA VAL A 323 19.15 -0.12 -0.12
C VAL A 323 17.72 0.23 -0.51
N ALA A 324 17.40 1.51 -0.65
CA ALA A 324 16.09 1.98 -1.07
C ALA A 324 15.67 1.43 -2.44
N SER A 325 16.58 1.50 -3.42
CA SER A 325 16.32 1.00 -4.78
C SER A 325 16.11 -0.51 -4.80
N ARG A 326 16.83 -1.26 -3.96
CA ARG A 326 16.61 -2.69 -3.75
C ARG A 326 15.22 -2.97 -3.22
N LEU A 327 14.80 -2.31 -2.13
CA LEU A 327 13.49 -2.54 -1.51
C LEU A 327 12.33 -2.17 -2.47
N LEU A 328 12.47 -1.07 -3.22
CA LEU A 328 11.46 -0.68 -4.21
C LEU A 328 11.36 -1.69 -5.36
N GLY A 329 12.49 -2.19 -5.86
CA GLY A 329 12.53 -3.20 -6.92
C GLY A 329 12.07 -4.58 -6.44
N GLU A 330 12.49 -4.98 -5.25
CA GLU A 330 12.08 -6.20 -4.59
C GLU A 330 10.56 -6.26 -4.44
N ARG A 331 9.93 -5.17 -3.98
CA ARG A 331 8.47 -5.10 -3.83
C ARG A 331 7.75 -5.53 -5.10
N VAL A 332 8.19 -5.04 -6.27
CA VAL A 332 7.50 -5.29 -7.55
C VAL A 332 7.40 -6.78 -7.86
N ILE A 333 8.43 -7.57 -7.55
CA ILE A 333 8.48 -8.99 -7.89
C ILE A 333 8.13 -9.91 -6.72
N LEU A 334 8.54 -9.56 -5.49
CA LEU A 334 8.38 -10.40 -4.30
C LEU A 334 7.16 -10.10 -3.43
N THR A 335 6.61 -8.88 -3.50
CA THR A 335 5.61 -8.26 -2.60
C THR A 335 6.20 -7.31 -1.55
N GLU A 336 5.38 -6.38 -1.10
CA GLU A 336 5.66 -5.43 -0.03
C GLU A 336 5.85 -6.10 1.33
N VAL A 337 5.24 -7.27 1.59
CA VAL A 337 5.48 -8.04 2.83
C VAL A 337 6.96 -8.37 2.98
N VAL A 338 7.61 -8.82 1.89
CA VAL A 338 9.05 -9.12 1.89
C VAL A 338 9.85 -7.86 2.09
N SER A 339 9.53 -6.78 1.38
CA SER A 339 10.27 -5.52 1.49
C SER A 339 10.11 -4.84 2.85
N TYR A 340 8.97 -4.94 3.52
CA TYR A 340 8.82 -4.44 4.90
C TYR A 340 9.61 -5.28 5.90
N ARG A 341 9.66 -6.61 5.73
CA ARG A 341 10.51 -7.49 6.54
C ARG A 341 12.00 -7.15 6.34
N ASP A 342 12.45 -7.01 5.10
CA ASP A 342 13.84 -6.69 4.78
C ASP A 342 14.20 -5.29 5.27
N LEU A 343 13.29 -4.31 5.16
CA LEU A 343 13.43 -3.00 5.78
C LEU A 343 13.65 -3.15 7.30
N ALA A 344 12.80 -3.90 8.01
CA ALA A 344 12.96 -4.12 9.45
C ALA A 344 14.34 -4.73 9.81
N GLN A 345 14.81 -5.71 9.04
CA GLN A 345 16.13 -6.33 9.24
C GLN A 345 17.28 -5.33 9.00
N LEU A 346 17.15 -4.48 7.99
CA LEU A 346 18.12 -3.42 7.70
C LEU A 346 18.17 -2.39 8.83
N LEU A 347 17.04 -2.06 9.44
CA LEU A 347 17.01 -1.17 10.62
C LEU A 347 17.76 -1.80 11.81
N SER A 348 17.50 -3.09 12.11
CA SER A 348 18.17 -3.78 13.23
C SER A 348 19.69 -3.95 13.02
N SER A 349 20.13 -4.09 11.77
CA SER A 349 21.54 -4.26 11.40
C SER A 349 22.29 -2.94 11.17
N GLY A 350 21.60 -1.79 11.14
CA GLY A 350 22.21 -0.49 10.83
C GLY A 350 22.47 -0.27 9.34
N GLY A 351 21.76 -0.98 8.46
CA GLY A 351 21.86 -0.88 7.01
C GLY A 351 21.17 0.34 6.39
N VAL A 352 20.40 1.10 7.17
CA VAL A 352 19.83 2.40 6.79
C VAL A 352 20.43 3.47 7.69
N THR A 353 20.98 4.53 7.09
CA THR A 353 21.74 5.56 7.80
C THR A 353 20.92 6.79 8.13
N ASP A 354 19.98 7.18 7.28
CA ASP A 354 19.13 8.36 7.48
C ASP A 354 17.73 7.94 7.98
N PRO A 355 17.30 8.40 9.18
CA PRO A 355 15.93 8.21 9.69
C PRO A 355 14.84 8.60 8.69
N ARG A 356 15.09 9.65 7.90
CA ARG A 356 14.15 10.12 6.88
C ARG A 356 13.95 9.11 5.77
N THR A 357 14.96 8.31 5.41
CA THR A 357 14.82 7.21 4.45
C THR A 357 13.75 6.22 4.91
N VAL A 358 13.71 5.90 6.20
CA VAL A 358 12.75 4.96 6.78
C VAL A 358 11.32 5.47 6.61
N VAL A 359 11.09 6.75 6.89
CA VAL A 359 9.77 7.38 6.70
C VAL A 359 9.37 7.36 5.22
N ILE A 360 10.26 7.77 4.32
CA ILE A 360 9.98 7.80 2.88
C ILE A 360 9.65 6.40 2.35
N LEU A 361 10.47 5.39 2.69
CA LEU A 361 10.24 4.01 2.28
C LEU A 361 8.96 3.43 2.88
N SER A 362 8.62 3.81 4.11
CA SER A 362 7.36 3.37 4.75
C SER A 362 6.14 3.82 3.95
N TYR A 363 6.18 4.99 3.30
CA TYR A 363 5.10 5.46 2.41
C TYR A 363 5.24 4.89 1.00
N ALA A 364 6.47 4.84 0.46
CA ALA A 364 6.72 4.39 -0.91
C ALA A 364 6.43 2.90 -1.13
N LEU A 365 6.60 2.09 -0.08
CA LEU A 365 6.27 0.66 -0.07
C LEU A 365 4.81 0.38 0.27
N CYS A 366 4.07 1.34 0.84
CA CYS A 366 2.70 1.16 1.30
C CYS A 366 1.73 1.04 0.13
N GLY A 367 1.61 -0.16 -0.41
CA GLY A 367 0.65 -0.52 -1.44
C GLY A 367 0.97 -1.88 -2.05
N PHE A 368 -0.06 -2.62 -2.46
CA PHE A 368 0.03 -3.88 -3.20
C PHE A 368 0.50 -3.68 -4.66
N ALA A 369 1.51 -2.84 -4.91
CA ALA A 369 1.98 -2.51 -6.25
C ALA A 369 3.06 -3.51 -6.70
N HIS A 370 2.65 -4.76 -6.92
CA HIS A 370 3.52 -5.88 -7.32
C HIS A 370 2.85 -6.79 -8.37
N VAL A 371 3.62 -7.61 -9.09
CA VAL A 371 3.11 -8.43 -10.20
C VAL A 371 1.95 -9.34 -9.79
N ALA A 372 2.03 -9.98 -8.62
CA ALA A 372 0.96 -10.84 -8.13
C ALA A 372 -0.37 -10.09 -7.89
N SER A 373 -0.34 -8.78 -7.58
CA SER A 373 -1.56 -8.01 -7.34
C SER A 373 -2.35 -7.78 -8.62
N VAL A 374 -1.70 -7.82 -9.79
CA VAL A 374 -2.41 -7.78 -11.08
C VAL A 374 -3.41 -8.92 -11.16
N ALA A 375 -2.99 -10.15 -10.86
CA ALA A 375 -3.89 -11.30 -10.86
C ALA A 375 -5.00 -11.16 -9.81
N ILE A 376 -4.65 -10.68 -8.61
CA ILE A 376 -5.57 -10.53 -7.48
C ILE A 376 -6.67 -9.51 -7.78
N PHE A 377 -6.33 -8.28 -8.16
CA PHE A 377 -7.30 -7.21 -8.36
C PHE A 377 -8.03 -7.31 -9.71
N VAL A 378 -7.36 -7.73 -10.78
CA VAL A 378 -8.03 -8.01 -12.07
C VAL A 378 -8.96 -9.20 -11.93
N GLY A 379 -8.48 -10.31 -11.37
CA GLY A 379 -9.28 -11.52 -11.17
C GLY A 379 -10.44 -11.30 -10.22
N GLY A 380 -10.19 -10.65 -9.07
CA GLY A 380 -11.23 -10.32 -8.09
C GLY A 380 -12.31 -9.41 -8.67
N THR A 381 -11.93 -8.36 -9.40
CA THR A 381 -12.90 -7.44 -10.03
C THR A 381 -13.64 -8.13 -11.20
N ALA A 382 -12.95 -8.95 -12.00
CA ALA A 382 -13.57 -9.69 -13.10
C ALA A 382 -14.57 -10.75 -12.61
N ALA A 383 -14.35 -11.34 -11.44
CA ALA A 383 -15.32 -12.25 -10.83
C ALA A 383 -16.64 -11.55 -10.47
N LEU A 384 -16.60 -10.25 -10.17
CA LEU A 384 -17.78 -9.44 -9.87
C LEU A 384 -18.50 -8.92 -11.12
N ALA A 385 -17.75 -8.67 -12.20
CA ALA A 385 -18.27 -8.25 -13.49
C ALA A 385 -17.65 -9.06 -14.65
N PRO A 386 -18.10 -10.31 -14.87
CA PRO A 386 -17.51 -11.20 -15.88
C PRO A 386 -17.54 -10.63 -17.30
N SER A 387 -18.56 -9.81 -17.62
CA SER A 387 -18.68 -9.13 -18.93
C SER A 387 -17.59 -8.10 -19.20
N ARG A 388 -16.81 -7.71 -18.19
CA ARG A 388 -15.71 -6.73 -18.30
C ARG A 388 -14.32 -7.35 -18.13
N ARG A 389 -14.23 -8.69 -18.14
CA ARG A 389 -12.97 -9.42 -17.93
C ARG A 389 -11.85 -8.96 -18.86
N ASP A 390 -12.14 -8.79 -20.15
CA ASP A 390 -11.12 -8.43 -21.14
C ASP A 390 -10.64 -6.99 -20.98
N ASP A 391 -11.56 -6.07 -20.63
CA ASP A 391 -11.20 -4.69 -20.30
C ASP A 391 -10.26 -4.64 -19.09
N LEU A 392 -10.59 -5.36 -18.02
CA LEU A 392 -9.80 -5.40 -16.79
C LEU A 392 -8.42 -6.04 -17.03
N ALA A 393 -8.36 -7.13 -17.79
CA ALA A 393 -7.10 -7.77 -18.16
C ALA A 393 -6.20 -6.83 -18.99
N ALA A 394 -6.77 -6.10 -19.94
CA ALA A 394 -6.03 -5.12 -20.76
C ALA A 394 -5.52 -3.91 -19.93
N LEU A 395 -6.16 -3.60 -18.80
CA LEU A 395 -5.77 -2.50 -17.92
C LEU A 395 -4.81 -2.92 -16.80
N GLY A 396 -4.70 -4.21 -16.49
CA GLY A 396 -3.95 -4.71 -15.31
C GLY A 396 -2.51 -4.20 -15.20
N TRP A 397 -1.71 -4.29 -16.26
CA TRP A 397 -0.32 -3.81 -16.24
C TRP A 397 -0.21 -2.28 -16.14
N ARG A 398 -1.16 -1.56 -16.74
CA ARG A 398 -1.25 -0.10 -16.59
C ARG A 398 -1.64 0.28 -15.17
N ALA A 399 -2.53 -0.49 -14.53
CA ALA A 399 -2.91 -0.29 -13.13
C ALA A 399 -1.74 -0.53 -12.18
N LEU A 400 -0.92 -1.56 -12.43
CA LEU A 400 0.30 -1.80 -11.65
C LEU A 400 1.27 -0.62 -11.75
N LEU A 401 1.57 -0.16 -12.96
CA LEU A 401 2.40 1.04 -13.16
C LEU A 401 1.81 2.25 -12.43
N ALA A 402 0.50 2.44 -12.55
CA ALA A 402 -0.20 3.56 -11.93
C ALA A 402 -0.08 3.51 -10.39
N ALA A 403 -0.26 2.33 -9.81
CA ALA A 403 -0.15 2.09 -8.38
C ALA A 403 1.29 2.30 -7.89
N THR A 404 2.29 1.81 -8.64
CA THR A 404 3.70 2.04 -8.30
C THR A 404 4.02 3.53 -8.28
N LEU A 405 3.61 4.29 -9.30
CA LEU A 405 3.83 5.73 -9.33
C LEU A 405 3.09 6.45 -8.20
N ALA A 406 1.87 6.01 -7.87
CA ALA A 406 1.07 6.59 -6.79
C ALA A 406 1.74 6.40 -5.41
N THR A 407 2.27 5.21 -5.10
CA THR A 407 2.99 5.01 -3.84
C THR A 407 4.32 5.77 -3.83
N LEU A 408 5.01 5.89 -4.97
CA LEU A 408 6.21 6.73 -5.07
C LEU A 408 5.88 8.22 -4.84
N MET A 409 4.76 8.72 -5.36
CA MET A 409 4.28 10.07 -5.06
C MET A 409 3.97 10.24 -3.57
N ALA A 410 3.39 9.23 -2.91
CA ALA A 410 3.21 9.24 -1.46
C ALA A 410 4.54 9.31 -0.70
N GLY A 411 5.54 8.55 -1.13
CA GLY A 411 6.92 8.63 -0.64
C GLY A 411 7.54 10.02 -0.83
N CYS A 412 7.30 10.68 -1.97
CA CYS A 412 7.71 12.05 -2.20
C CYS A 412 7.03 13.03 -1.23
N VAL A 413 5.73 12.88 -0.95
CA VAL A 413 5.05 13.74 0.02
C VAL A 413 5.66 13.57 1.41
N ALA A 414 5.90 12.33 1.85
CA ALA A 414 6.63 12.08 3.09
C ALA A 414 8.03 12.74 3.06
N GLY A 415 8.77 12.62 1.95
CA GLY A 415 10.09 13.25 1.80
C GLY A 415 10.07 14.78 1.78
N ILE A 416 9.01 15.40 1.26
CA ILE A 416 8.85 16.87 1.29
C ILE A 416 8.75 17.35 2.74
N PHE A 417 7.95 16.68 3.57
CA PHE A 417 7.59 17.19 4.89
C PHE A 417 8.37 16.60 6.06
N SER A 418 8.82 15.35 5.97
CA SER A 418 9.47 14.63 7.07
C SER A 418 10.95 15.00 7.22
N THR A 419 11.37 15.13 8.47
CA THR A 419 12.77 15.28 8.93
C THR A 419 13.36 13.95 9.42
N GLY A 420 12.56 12.86 9.48
CA GLY A 420 12.96 11.59 10.08
C GLY A 420 12.74 11.48 11.59
N GLU A 421 12.06 12.47 12.20
CA GLU A 421 11.64 12.41 13.61
C GLU A 421 10.76 11.17 13.89
N GLY A 422 10.87 10.61 15.10
CA GLY A 422 10.10 9.44 15.53
C GLY A 422 10.74 8.07 15.20
N VAL A 423 11.82 8.02 14.42
CA VAL A 423 12.54 6.77 14.10
C VAL A 423 13.72 6.56 15.04
N LEU A 424 13.82 5.37 15.65
CA LEU A 424 14.88 5.03 16.60
C LEU A 424 16.04 4.30 15.89
N LEU A 425 16.78 5.01 15.03
CA LEU A 425 17.94 4.42 14.33
C LEU A 425 19.22 4.35 15.17
N THR A 426 19.28 4.99 16.33
CA THR A 426 20.48 4.98 17.16
C THR A 426 20.52 3.73 18.03
N ARG A 427 21.48 2.84 17.80
CA ARG A 427 21.96 1.95 18.87
C ARG A 427 22.40 2.81 20.07
N PRO A 428 22.10 2.41 21.32
CA PRO A 428 22.84 2.93 22.46
C PRO A 428 24.32 2.63 22.22
N GLY A 429 25.19 3.57 22.57
CA GLY A 429 26.63 3.38 22.54
C GLY A 429 27.05 2.09 23.25
N THR A 430 28.14 1.54 22.74
CA THR A 430 29.09 0.60 23.38
C THR A 430 29.02 0.52 24.90
#